data_AF-A0A2N2T5K1-F1
#
_entry.id   AF-A0A2N2T5K1-F1
#
_cell.length_a   1.000
_cell.length_b   1.000
_cell.length_c   1.000
_cell.angle_alpha   90.00
_cell.angle_beta   90.00
_cell.angle_gamma   90.00
#
_symmetry.space_group_name_H-M   'P 1'
#
loop_
_entity.id
_entity.type
_entity.pdbx_description
1 polymer ?
#
loop_
_entity_poly.entity_id
_entity_poly.type
_entity_poly.pdbx_seq_one_letter_code
_entity_poly.pdbx_strand_id
1 'polypeptide(L)'
;MLTKQPSRIALALAATFAMPAAHAFQFDMGESDVKMRWDNTVKYSTMYRVRDPNAAQLTAQTGSPAGDGNRNFKKGFTSQRLDLTSEFDITKGNFGARISGAAWYDDIYMRSNDNASGITHNISTGSNQFTDGTQDAVGANVRLMDAFVFAKGDLGDMSGRLTLGRHAVIYGETLMSGNNGVAAAQGAVDITKAATVPGAQVKEFIMPTEQISGSLQLTNKLSVGGYYQFKWHKSPFFAAGSFLSPNDFLTDGAESFLSTPGGGLFARGADLKARDGGQGGLQLRYRSDALDTEFGVYAANFHDKTPSAAYFDPARGNYRLVYQEDIQVYGASASTVLLGDNISIEASMRHNMPITGGTAIVQQIPGQWNNFDNKDNPAYAVGNTAHVTVADIHLFQPNFFLKDGGSLAIQYDWHTVLDIDKNPNAIDKGTTKSASRLTAAFTADFFQVFDGIDLSIPVVYSHDFQRSRVFVGWVENGGALDVGVNFNYRNTWKGGLNYHRWIGRHGTDIGTNATTGVVSFDQTMWDRDYVTFNISRSF
;
A
#
# COMPACT_ATOMS: atom_id res chain seq x y z
N MET A 1 33.95 -31.95 3.90
CA MET A 1 33.92 -30.68 4.67
C MET A 1 33.84 -29.52 3.69
N LEU A 2 32.62 -29.04 3.41
CA LEU A 2 32.43 -27.82 2.61
C LEU A 2 32.44 -26.65 3.61
N THR A 3 33.54 -25.92 3.65
CA THR A 3 33.65 -24.64 4.35
C THR A 3 32.69 -23.66 3.69
N LYS A 4 31.51 -23.47 4.29
CA LYS A 4 30.58 -22.40 3.88
C LYS A 4 31.27 -21.06 4.18
N GLN A 5 31.74 -20.39 3.13
CA GLN A 5 32.10 -18.97 3.24
C GLN A 5 30.87 -18.21 3.78
N PRO A 6 31.02 -17.31 4.75
CA PRO A 6 29.92 -16.46 5.17
C PRO A 6 29.35 -15.74 3.95
N SER A 7 28.03 -15.77 3.76
CA SER A 7 27.39 -15.09 2.64
C SER A 7 27.78 -13.60 2.67
N ARG A 8 27.92 -12.97 1.50
CA ARG A 8 28.27 -11.54 1.40
C ARG A 8 27.32 -10.66 2.23
N ILE A 9 26.07 -11.10 2.39
CA ILE A 9 25.04 -10.50 3.26
C ILE A 9 25.43 -10.60 4.74
N ALA A 10 25.93 -11.74 5.22
CA ALA A 10 26.37 -11.89 6.61
C ALA A 10 27.55 -10.97 6.96
N LEU A 11 28.48 -10.74 6.02
CA LEU A 11 29.57 -9.77 6.16
C LEU A 11 29.07 -8.32 6.14
N ALA A 12 28.15 -7.98 5.23
CA ALA A 12 27.53 -6.65 5.17
C ALA A 12 26.75 -6.34 6.45
N LEU A 13 25.90 -7.28 6.91
CA LEU A 13 25.16 -7.19 8.18
C LEU A 13 26.10 -7.00 9.36
N ALA A 14 27.17 -7.80 9.46
CA ALA A 14 28.14 -7.69 10.54
C ALA A 14 28.85 -6.33 10.53
N ALA A 15 29.22 -5.80 9.36
CA ALA A 15 29.87 -4.49 9.25
C ALA A 15 28.92 -3.34 9.63
N THR A 16 27.67 -3.36 9.18
CA THR A 16 26.67 -2.33 9.55
C THR A 16 26.23 -2.42 11.01
N PHE A 17 26.07 -3.62 11.56
CA PHE A 17 25.67 -3.78 12.97
C PHE A 17 26.82 -3.54 13.95
N ALA A 18 28.07 -3.65 13.48
CA ALA A 18 29.26 -3.30 14.27
C ALA A 18 29.58 -1.79 14.25
N MET A 19 28.86 -0.98 13.46
CA MET A 19 29.01 0.47 13.56
C MET A 19 28.65 0.93 14.98
N PRO A 20 29.45 1.80 15.62
CA PRO A 20 29.10 2.42 16.89
C PRO A 20 27.69 3.02 16.79
N ALA A 21 26.96 3.13 17.90
CA ALA A 21 25.80 4.02 17.92
C ALA A 21 26.34 5.44 17.68
N ALA A 22 26.43 5.82 16.42
CA ALA A 22 26.91 7.13 16.02
C ALA A 22 25.77 8.07 16.35
N HIS A 23 25.72 8.52 17.60
CA HIS A 23 24.79 9.52 18.10
C HIS A 23 24.39 10.46 16.98
N ALA A 24 23.09 10.49 16.63
CA ALA A 24 22.50 11.47 15.71
C ALA A 24 23.33 12.75 15.71
N PHE A 25 24.03 13.02 14.60
CA PHE A 25 24.99 14.12 14.52
C PHE A 25 24.22 15.44 14.58
N GLN A 26 23.92 15.91 15.79
CA GLN A 26 23.49 17.27 16.02
C GLN A 26 24.76 18.13 15.95
N PHE A 27 25.04 18.68 14.78
CA PHE A 27 26.04 19.72 14.63
C PHE A 27 25.53 20.98 15.34
N ASP A 28 25.90 21.16 16.60
CA ASP A 28 25.66 22.39 17.34
C ASP A 28 26.76 23.39 16.98
N MET A 29 26.49 24.25 15.99
CA MET A 29 27.45 25.24 15.46
C MET A 29 27.55 26.48 16.38
N GLY A 30 27.49 26.31 17.71
CA GLY A 30 27.62 27.40 18.69
C GLY A 30 26.40 28.34 18.70
N GLU A 31 26.60 29.64 18.48
CA GLU A 31 25.52 30.65 18.47
C GLU A 31 24.60 30.58 17.22
N SER A 32 24.79 29.62 16.32
CA SER A 32 23.96 29.48 15.13
C SER A 32 22.61 28.83 15.46
N ASP A 33 21.52 29.37 14.92
CA ASP A 33 20.17 28.81 14.98
C ASP A 33 19.96 27.58 14.07
N VAL A 34 21.03 27.04 13.49
CA VAL A 34 20.99 25.88 12.59
C VAL A 34 20.99 24.58 13.38
N LYS A 35 19.99 23.72 13.13
CA LYS A 35 19.95 22.35 13.66
C LYS A 35 19.97 21.36 12.51
N MET A 36 20.88 20.41 12.56
CA MET A 36 20.98 19.30 11.61
C MET A 36 20.72 17.97 12.34
N ARG A 37 20.10 17.03 11.64
CA ARG A 37 19.94 15.65 12.08
C ARG A 37 20.18 14.73 10.90
N TRP A 38 20.96 13.69 11.11
CA TRP A 38 21.18 12.63 10.14
C TRP A 38 20.98 11.28 10.82
N ASP A 39 19.90 10.60 10.46
CA ASP A 39 19.53 9.30 11.01
C ASP A 39 19.71 8.22 9.94
N ASN A 40 20.30 7.08 10.31
CA ASN A 40 20.38 5.92 9.45
C ASN A 40 19.73 4.71 10.13
N THR A 41 18.94 3.96 9.38
CA THR A 41 18.29 2.74 9.88
C THR A 41 18.65 1.58 8.98
N VAL A 42 19.21 0.52 9.56
CA VAL A 42 19.45 -0.76 8.88
C VAL A 42 18.44 -1.76 9.38
N LYS A 43 17.77 -2.46 8.46
CA LYS A 43 16.78 -3.51 8.77
C LYS A 43 17.10 -4.78 7.99
N TYR A 44 17.08 -5.91 8.68
CA TYR A 44 17.06 -7.22 8.06
C TYR A 44 15.67 -7.84 8.26
N SER A 45 15.09 -8.36 7.19
CA SER A 45 13.79 -9.01 7.24
C SER A 45 13.76 -10.28 6.40
N THR A 46 12.96 -11.25 6.85
CA THR A 46 12.75 -12.51 6.14
C THR A 46 11.27 -12.84 6.11
N MET A 47 10.86 -13.54 5.07
CA MET A 47 9.53 -14.14 4.95
C MET A 47 9.69 -15.63 4.66
N TYR A 48 8.96 -16.46 5.39
CA TYR A 48 9.02 -17.92 5.32
C TYR A 48 7.62 -18.49 5.07
N ARG A 49 7.41 -19.07 3.89
CA ARG A 49 6.18 -19.80 3.53
C ARG A 49 6.08 -21.08 4.36
N VAL A 50 4.97 -21.31 5.04
CA VAL A 50 4.85 -22.41 6.02
C VAL A 50 4.45 -23.77 5.44
N ARG A 51 3.97 -23.79 4.19
CA ARG A 51 3.49 -24.99 3.50
C ARG A 51 3.73 -24.93 2.00
N ASP A 52 3.79 -26.11 1.37
CA ASP A 52 3.97 -26.19 -0.08
C ASP A 52 2.73 -25.70 -0.85
N PRO A 53 2.92 -25.26 -2.11
CA PRO A 53 1.83 -24.95 -3.02
C PRO A 53 0.78 -26.07 -3.07
N ASN A 54 -0.48 -25.70 -2.99
CA ASN A 54 -1.57 -26.65 -3.10
C ASN A 54 -1.78 -27.05 -4.57
N ALA A 55 -1.76 -28.36 -4.86
CA ALA A 55 -1.87 -28.86 -6.23
C ALA A 55 -3.19 -28.49 -6.92
N ALA A 56 -4.31 -28.43 -6.19
CA ALA A 56 -5.60 -28.03 -6.77
C ALA A 56 -5.61 -26.55 -7.13
N GLN A 57 -5.01 -25.70 -6.29
CA GLN A 57 -4.84 -24.27 -6.56
C GLN A 57 -3.91 -24.03 -7.74
N LEU A 58 -2.78 -24.74 -7.81
CA LEU A 58 -1.87 -24.68 -8.96
C LEU A 58 -2.55 -25.15 -10.26
N THR A 59 -3.37 -26.20 -10.20
CA THR A 59 -4.11 -26.74 -11.34
C THR A 59 -5.19 -25.77 -11.82
N ALA A 60 -5.95 -25.18 -10.90
CA ALA A 60 -6.92 -24.13 -11.22
C ALA A 60 -6.23 -22.87 -11.77
N GLN A 61 -5.00 -22.59 -11.33
CA GLN A 61 -4.16 -21.53 -11.90
C GLN A 61 -3.51 -21.92 -13.23
N THR A 62 -3.56 -23.19 -13.65
CA THR A 62 -3.00 -23.67 -14.91
C THR A 62 -3.92 -23.21 -16.05
N GLY A 63 -3.62 -22.02 -16.57
CA GLY A 63 -4.48 -21.30 -17.51
C GLY A 63 -5.01 -19.96 -16.99
N SER A 64 -4.74 -19.65 -15.72
CA SER A 64 -5.05 -18.35 -15.10
C SER A 64 -3.80 -17.47 -15.09
N PRO A 65 -3.92 -16.14 -15.22
CA PRO A 65 -2.82 -15.17 -15.19
C PRO A 65 -2.11 -15.02 -13.83
N ALA A 66 -2.24 -15.99 -12.93
CA ALA A 66 -2.04 -15.86 -11.49
C ALA A 66 -1.17 -16.96 -10.86
N GLY A 67 -0.42 -17.69 -11.68
CA GLY A 67 0.24 -18.92 -11.27
C GLY A 67 1.68 -18.75 -10.77
N ASP A 68 2.44 -17.79 -11.31
CA ASP A 68 3.89 -17.80 -11.12
C ASP A 68 4.26 -17.43 -9.68
N GLY A 69 3.56 -16.46 -9.07
CA GLY A 69 3.73 -16.14 -7.64
C GLY A 69 3.54 -17.32 -6.68
N ASN A 70 2.74 -18.34 -7.05
CA ASN A 70 2.60 -19.56 -6.26
C ASN A 70 3.64 -20.63 -6.64
N ARG A 71 3.93 -20.79 -7.93
CA ARG A 71 4.86 -21.80 -8.48
C ARG A 71 6.33 -21.50 -8.19
N ASN A 72 6.68 -20.24 -8.07
CA ASN A 72 8.06 -19.79 -7.86
C ASN A 72 8.60 -20.14 -6.46
N PHE A 73 7.73 -20.54 -5.51
CA PHE A 73 8.11 -20.76 -4.12
C PHE A 73 7.51 -22.03 -3.52
N LYS A 74 8.38 -22.98 -3.16
CA LYS A 74 8.03 -24.08 -2.24
C LYS A 74 7.97 -23.59 -0.79
N LYS A 75 7.62 -24.48 0.14
CA LYS A 75 7.81 -24.23 1.56
C LYS A 75 9.26 -23.81 1.83
N GLY A 76 9.46 -22.65 2.46
CA GLY A 76 10.80 -22.09 2.65
C GLY A 76 10.81 -20.57 2.66
N PHE A 77 12.02 -19.99 2.58
CA PHE A 77 12.19 -18.55 2.50
C PHE A 77 11.72 -18.00 1.15
N THR A 78 10.84 -17.01 1.19
CA THR A 78 10.31 -16.27 0.04
C THR A 78 10.85 -14.84 -0.05
N SER A 79 11.47 -14.36 1.04
CA SER A 79 12.22 -13.10 1.08
C SER A 79 13.36 -13.22 2.11
N GLN A 80 14.53 -12.66 1.77
CA GLN A 80 15.66 -12.42 2.67
C GLN A 80 16.29 -11.08 2.32
N ARG A 81 15.78 -10.03 2.95
CA ARG A 81 15.97 -8.64 2.53
C ARG A 81 16.75 -7.82 3.55
N LEU A 82 17.72 -7.06 3.06
CA LEU A 82 18.43 -6.01 3.77
C LEU A 82 17.96 -4.65 3.26
N ASP A 83 17.52 -3.78 4.16
CA ASP A 83 17.10 -2.41 3.89
C ASP A 83 18.03 -1.42 4.62
N LEU A 84 18.30 -0.30 3.95
CA LEU A 84 18.96 0.88 4.50
C LEU A 84 18.07 2.09 4.23
N THR A 85 17.66 2.79 5.28
CA THR A 85 17.01 4.10 5.20
C THR A 85 17.98 5.16 5.73
N SER A 86 18.10 6.28 5.01
CA SER A 86 18.92 7.43 5.42
C SER A 86 18.10 8.69 5.33
N GLU A 87 18.10 9.50 6.39
CA GLU A 87 17.25 10.68 6.54
C GLU A 87 18.06 11.86 7.06
N PHE A 88 18.08 12.94 6.31
CA PHE A 88 18.77 14.17 6.67
C PHE A 88 17.78 15.33 6.77
N ASP A 89 17.76 15.99 7.92
CA ASP A 89 16.99 17.19 8.20
C ASP A 89 17.93 18.35 8.53
N ILE A 90 17.62 19.54 8.02
CA ILE A 90 18.26 20.79 8.41
C ILE A 90 17.19 21.86 8.66
N THR A 91 17.34 22.62 9.73
CA THR A 91 16.44 23.73 10.07
C THR A 91 17.24 24.95 10.50
N LYS A 92 16.72 26.13 10.19
CA LYS A 92 17.25 27.43 10.60
C LYS A 92 16.10 28.41 10.81
N GLY A 93 15.82 28.76 12.07
CA GLY A 93 14.66 29.57 12.44
C GLY A 93 13.35 29.03 11.86
N ASN A 94 12.77 29.79 10.94
CA ASN A 94 11.48 29.49 10.29
C ASN A 94 11.59 28.64 9.01
N PHE A 95 12.80 28.27 8.59
CA PHE A 95 13.05 27.52 7.37
C PHE A 95 13.63 26.15 7.67
N GLY A 96 13.42 25.20 6.77
CA GLY A 96 14.10 23.92 6.82
C GLY A 96 14.01 23.13 5.53
N ALA A 97 14.80 22.07 5.46
CA ALA A 97 14.82 21.12 4.37
C ALA A 97 14.96 19.69 4.89
N ARG A 98 14.40 18.74 4.15
CA ARG A 98 14.56 17.31 4.41
C ARG A 98 14.89 16.59 3.10
N ILE A 99 15.81 15.65 3.19
CA ILE A 99 16.03 14.64 2.16
C ILE A 99 16.09 13.26 2.82
N SER A 100 15.38 12.29 2.27
CA SER A 100 15.41 10.91 2.74
C SER A 100 15.42 9.93 1.58
N GLY A 101 16.03 8.78 1.78
CA GLY A 101 16.12 7.73 0.78
C GLY A 101 16.15 6.34 1.42
N ALA A 102 15.69 5.36 0.67
CA ALA A 102 15.73 3.95 1.04
C ALA A 102 16.44 3.14 -0.04
N ALA A 103 17.25 2.17 0.34
CA ALA A 103 17.87 1.20 -0.53
C ALA A 103 17.62 -0.21 0.02
N TRP A 104 17.45 -1.19 -0.87
CA TRP A 104 17.26 -2.57 -0.44
C TRP A 104 17.87 -3.58 -1.39
N TYR A 105 18.12 -4.77 -0.85
CA TYR A 105 18.55 -5.96 -1.57
C TYR A 105 17.94 -7.22 -0.96
N ASP A 106 17.23 -8.02 -1.75
CA ASP A 106 16.63 -9.31 -1.38
C ASP A 106 17.24 -10.44 -2.21
N ASP A 107 17.98 -11.33 -1.53
CA ASP A 107 18.69 -12.45 -2.17
C ASP A 107 17.76 -13.40 -2.91
N ILE A 108 16.52 -13.58 -2.43
CA ILE A 108 15.59 -14.56 -3.00
C ILE A 108 15.22 -14.21 -4.44
N TYR A 109 15.08 -12.92 -4.74
CA TYR A 109 14.68 -12.45 -6.06
C TYR A 109 15.86 -12.31 -7.04
N MET A 110 17.10 -12.38 -6.55
CA MET A 110 18.32 -12.25 -7.38
C MET A 110 18.90 -13.61 -7.80
N ARG A 111 18.13 -14.69 -7.65
CA ARG A 111 18.54 -16.08 -7.96
C ARG A 111 17.41 -16.84 -8.66
N SER A 112 17.68 -18.09 -9.06
CA SER A 112 16.66 -18.97 -9.64
C SER A 112 15.55 -19.32 -8.65
N ASN A 113 14.33 -19.51 -9.15
CA ASN A 113 13.14 -19.86 -8.37
C ASN A 113 12.74 -21.35 -8.56
N ASP A 114 11.68 -21.80 -7.87
CA ASP A 114 11.23 -23.20 -7.87
C ASP A 114 10.37 -23.63 -9.07
N ASN A 115 10.02 -22.72 -9.98
CA ASN A 115 9.03 -22.95 -11.02
C ASN A 115 9.58 -23.84 -12.15
N ALA A 116 9.16 -25.10 -12.11
CA ALA A 116 9.49 -26.11 -13.11
C ALA A 116 8.45 -26.23 -14.25
N SER A 117 7.48 -25.31 -14.33
CA SER A 117 6.46 -25.34 -15.40
C SER A 117 7.03 -24.84 -16.72
N GLY A 118 6.66 -25.47 -17.84
CA GLY A 118 6.92 -24.94 -19.18
C GLY A 118 6.00 -23.77 -19.57
N ILE A 119 5.08 -23.36 -18.70
CA ILE A 119 4.12 -22.27 -18.92
C ILE A 119 4.42 -21.18 -17.88
N THR A 120 4.86 -20.03 -18.35
CA THR A 120 5.13 -18.81 -17.57
C THR A 120 4.68 -17.58 -18.35
N HIS A 121 4.45 -16.47 -17.63
CA HIS A 121 4.16 -15.16 -18.20
C HIS A 121 5.43 -14.39 -18.60
N ASN A 122 6.60 -14.92 -18.30
CA ASN A 122 7.88 -14.32 -18.70
C ASN A 122 8.11 -14.49 -20.21
N ILE A 123 8.55 -13.42 -20.85
CA ILE A 123 9.05 -13.40 -22.23
C ILE A 123 10.59 -13.38 -22.23
N SER A 124 11.19 -12.56 -21.38
CA SER A 124 12.64 -12.29 -21.38
C SER A 124 13.48 -13.37 -20.70
N THR A 125 12.88 -14.16 -19.80
CA THR A 125 13.58 -15.17 -18.99
C THR A 125 12.84 -16.51 -18.98
N GLY A 126 13.52 -17.56 -18.50
CA GLY A 126 12.86 -18.85 -18.23
C GLY A 126 11.89 -18.79 -17.05
N SER A 127 11.02 -19.80 -16.93
CA SER A 127 10.07 -19.91 -15.81
C SER A 127 10.75 -19.90 -14.44
N ASN A 128 11.95 -20.47 -14.36
CA ASN A 128 12.75 -20.59 -13.13
C ASN A 128 13.59 -19.34 -12.82
N GLN A 129 13.32 -18.21 -13.45
CA GLN A 129 14.03 -16.94 -13.29
C GLN A 129 13.02 -15.80 -13.09
N PHE A 130 13.38 -14.82 -12.28
CA PHE A 130 12.61 -13.57 -12.18
C PHE A 130 13.00 -12.63 -13.31
N THR A 131 12.02 -11.92 -13.89
CA THR A 131 12.28 -10.88 -14.91
C THR A 131 13.05 -9.71 -14.30
N ASP A 132 13.76 -8.94 -15.12
CA ASP A 132 14.50 -7.76 -14.67
C ASP A 132 13.58 -6.77 -13.94
N GLY A 133 12.35 -6.58 -14.44
CA GLY A 133 11.38 -5.71 -13.77
C GLY A 133 10.94 -6.22 -12.38
N THR A 134 10.88 -7.54 -12.16
CA THR A 134 10.64 -8.11 -10.83
C THR A 134 11.88 -7.97 -9.94
N GLN A 135 13.08 -8.18 -10.49
CA GLN A 135 14.34 -7.96 -9.77
C GLN A 135 14.48 -6.51 -9.31
N ASP A 136 14.15 -5.53 -10.17
CA ASP A 136 14.18 -4.11 -9.82
C ASP A 136 13.10 -3.74 -8.77
N ALA A 137 11.90 -4.31 -8.89
CA ALA A 137 10.78 -3.95 -8.02
C ALA A 137 10.96 -4.46 -6.58
N VAL A 138 11.38 -5.72 -6.42
CA VAL A 138 11.43 -6.40 -5.10
C VAL A 138 12.79 -6.99 -4.73
N GLY A 139 13.68 -7.18 -5.71
CA GLY A 139 15.05 -7.66 -5.51
C GLY A 139 15.99 -6.57 -5.02
N ALA A 140 16.39 -5.64 -5.89
CA ALA A 140 17.34 -4.59 -5.53
C ALA A 140 16.93 -3.22 -6.10
N ASN A 141 16.85 -2.20 -5.24
CA ASN A 141 16.50 -0.85 -5.68
C ASN A 141 17.01 0.24 -4.73
N VAL A 142 17.04 1.47 -5.22
CA VAL A 142 17.23 2.70 -4.45
C VAL A 142 16.10 3.67 -4.78
N ARG A 143 15.42 4.15 -3.74
CA ARG A 143 14.27 5.04 -3.85
C ARG A 143 14.53 6.31 -3.05
N LEU A 144 14.52 7.46 -3.72
CA LEU A 144 14.35 8.74 -3.05
C LEU A 144 12.96 8.76 -2.40
N MET A 145 12.88 9.17 -1.14
CA MET A 145 11.62 9.30 -0.41
C MET A 145 11.26 10.79 -0.37
N ASP A 146 11.58 11.50 0.72
CA ASP A 146 11.34 12.93 0.84
C ASP A 146 12.48 13.74 0.23
N ALA A 147 12.14 14.89 -0.36
CA ALA A 147 13.08 15.89 -0.82
C ALA A 147 12.36 17.25 -0.91
N PHE A 148 12.27 17.95 0.20
CA PHE A 148 11.49 19.20 0.27
C PHE A 148 12.16 20.27 1.11
N VAL A 149 11.73 21.50 0.85
CA VAL A 149 11.98 22.68 1.69
C VAL A 149 10.67 23.17 2.27
N PHE A 150 10.74 23.85 3.42
CA PHE A 150 9.58 24.48 4.02
C PHE A 150 9.92 25.83 4.63
N ALA A 151 8.89 26.67 4.72
CA ALA A 151 8.88 27.91 5.47
C ALA A 151 7.68 27.93 6.41
N LYS A 152 7.88 28.49 7.60
CA LYS A 152 6.83 28.82 8.57
C LYS A 152 6.80 30.33 8.78
N GLY A 153 5.66 30.87 9.17
CA GLY A 153 5.59 32.28 9.53
C GLY A 153 4.17 32.71 9.81
N ASP A 154 4.03 33.98 10.15
CA ASP A 154 2.76 34.58 10.53
C ASP A 154 2.33 35.60 9.47
N LEU A 155 1.05 35.59 9.12
CA LEU A 155 0.39 36.60 8.30
C LEU A 155 -0.63 37.33 9.18
N GLY A 156 -0.20 38.43 9.79
CA GLY A 156 -0.94 39.03 10.91
C GLY A 156 -0.96 38.06 12.09
N ASP A 157 -2.15 37.77 12.62
CA ASP A 157 -2.33 36.81 13.73
C ASP A 157 -2.44 35.35 13.26
N MET A 158 -2.36 35.08 11.95
CA MET A 158 -2.53 33.76 11.38
C MET A 158 -1.18 33.07 11.17
N SER A 159 -0.93 31.96 11.87
CA SER A 159 0.28 31.17 11.65
C SER A 159 0.12 30.20 10.47
N GLY A 160 1.16 30.05 9.66
CA GLY A 160 1.11 29.26 8.44
C GLY A 160 2.40 28.50 8.16
N ARG A 161 2.27 27.52 7.25
CA ARG A 161 3.37 26.72 6.73
C ARG A 161 3.20 26.55 5.22
N LEU A 162 4.30 26.67 4.48
CA LEU A 162 4.40 26.31 3.08
C LEU A 162 5.50 25.27 2.90
N THR A 163 5.24 24.23 2.13
CA THR A 163 6.19 23.15 1.82
C THR A 163 6.25 22.96 0.31
N LEU A 164 7.46 22.90 -0.25
CA LEU A 164 7.70 22.72 -1.68
C LEU A 164 8.70 21.58 -1.89
N GLY A 165 8.35 20.65 -2.78
CA GLY A 165 9.20 19.53 -3.16
C GLY A 165 8.48 18.20 -2.97
N ARG A 166 9.25 17.12 -2.85
CA ARG A 166 8.71 15.77 -2.71
C ARG A 166 8.38 15.47 -1.25
N HIS A 167 7.09 15.39 -0.92
CA HIS A 167 6.60 15.10 0.42
C HIS A 167 5.19 14.49 0.36
N ALA A 168 4.74 13.87 1.45
CA ALA A 168 3.36 13.38 1.59
C ALA A 168 2.45 14.42 2.24
N VAL A 169 1.18 14.45 1.84
CA VAL A 169 0.10 15.22 2.49
C VAL A 169 -1.03 14.22 2.78
N ILE A 170 -1.62 14.31 3.97
CA ILE A 170 -2.70 13.41 4.39
C ILE A 170 -3.77 14.21 5.12
N TYR A 171 -5.01 14.03 4.70
CA TYR A 171 -6.26 14.63 5.15
C TYR A 171 -7.24 13.49 5.47
N GLY A 172 -8.28 13.79 6.25
CA GLY A 172 -9.26 12.79 6.69
C GLY A 172 -8.86 12.10 8.00
N GLU A 173 -9.73 11.21 8.45
CA GLU A 173 -9.63 10.49 9.73
C GLU A 173 -9.49 8.97 9.52
N THR A 174 -9.57 8.49 8.28
CA THR A 174 -9.39 7.07 7.92
C THR A 174 -8.03 6.54 8.38
N LEU A 175 -8.03 5.50 9.23
CA LEU A 175 -6.82 4.99 9.88
C LEU A 175 -6.06 3.97 9.03
N MET A 176 -6.75 2.98 8.44
CA MET A 176 -6.15 1.78 7.83
C MET A 176 -6.45 1.66 6.34
N SER A 177 -7.72 1.73 5.91
CA SER A 177 -8.10 1.60 4.49
C SER A 177 -8.09 2.94 3.74
N GLY A 178 -6.92 3.56 3.54
CA GLY A 178 -6.82 4.89 2.93
C GLY A 178 -7.50 5.06 1.57
N ASN A 179 -7.66 3.97 0.81
CA ASN A 179 -8.39 3.99 -0.45
C ASN A 179 -9.90 4.24 -0.30
N ASN A 180 -10.49 4.02 0.89
CA ASN A 180 -11.90 4.32 1.18
C ASN A 180 -12.13 5.78 1.60
N GLY A 181 -11.12 6.42 2.20
CA GLY A 181 -11.17 7.82 2.64
C GLY A 181 -10.72 8.83 1.57
N VAL A 182 -10.75 10.12 1.90
CA VAL A 182 -10.21 11.23 1.10
C VAL A 182 -8.72 11.11 0.86
N ALA A 183 -8.02 10.33 1.70
CA ALA A 183 -6.61 10.01 1.56
C ALA A 183 -6.25 9.35 0.21
N ALA A 184 -7.21 8.69 -0.45
CA ALA A 184 -7.04 8.13 -1.79
C ALA A 184 -6.58 9.17 -2.84
N ALA A 185 -6.91 10.45 -2.63
CA ALA A 185 -6.55 11.52 -3.56
C ALA A 185 -5.12 12.05 -3.41
N GLN A 186 -4.43 11.76 -2.31
CA GLN A 186 -3.31 12.59 -1.85
C GLN A 186 -1.92 12.04 -2.19
N GLY A 187 -1.83 10.78 -2.61
CA GLY A 187 -0.57 10.18 -2.98
C GLY A 187 -0.72 8.75 -3.47
N ALA A 188 0.33 8.27 -4.15
CA ALA A 188 0.46 6.85 -4.42
C ALA A 188 0.69 6.08 -3.11
N VAL A 189 0.24 4.83 -3.05
CA VAL A 189 0.32 3.98 -1.87
C VAL A 189 1.30 2.84 -2.14
N ASP A 190 2.21 2.58 -1.20
CA ASP A 190 3.01 1.35 -1.23
C ASP A 190 2.14 0.16 -0.78
N ILE A 191 1.51 -0.49 -1.75
CA ILE A 191 0.53 -1.57 -1.51
C ILE A 191 1.22 -2.79 -0.90
N THR A 192 2.47 -3.05 -1.29
CA THR A 192 3.26 -4.14 -0.71
C THR A 192 3.49 -3.89 0.78
N LYS A 193 3.87 -2.66 1.16
CA LYS A 193 4.02 -2.29 2.58
C LYS A 193 2.70 -2.37 3.34
N ALA A 194 1.62 -1.83 2.77
CA ALA A 194 0.29 -1.87 3.38
C ALA A 194 -0.21 -3.31 3.64
N ALA A 195 0.17 -4.26 2.80
CA ALA A 195 -0.23 -5.66 2.94
C ALA A 195 0.70 -6.51 3.83
N THR A 196 1.96 -6.11 4.03
CA THR A 196 2.97 -6.92 4.74
C THR A 196 3.35 -6.40 6.11
N VAL A 197 2.92 -5.19 6.47
CA VAL A 197 3.12 -4.60 7.79
C VAL A 197 1.81 -4.65 8.56
N PRO A 198 1.67 -5.55 9.55
CA PRO A 198 0.43 -5.71 10.31
C PRO A 198 0.00 -4.40 10.97
N GLY A 199 -1.24 -3.98 10.73
CA GLY A 199 -1.85 -2.83 11.39
C GLY A 199 -1.32 -1.46 10.91
N ALA A 200 -0.58 -1.44 9.78
CA ALA A 200 -0.05 -0.21 9.22
C ALA A 200 -1.15 0.83 9.00
N GLN A 201 -0.90 2.04 9.46
CA GLN A 201 -1.81 3.16 9.22
C GLN A 201 -1.53 3.83 7.87
N VAL A 202 -2.52 4.53 7.32
CA VAL A 202 -2.45 5.25 6.04
C VAL A 202 -1.20 6.11 5.91
N LYS A 203 -0.85 6.82 6.99
CA LYS A 203 0.34 7.67 7.05
C LYS A 203 1.68 6.95 6.88
N GLU A 204 1.72 5.65 7.08
CA GLU A 204 2.94 4.87 7.02
C GLU A 204 3.26 4.36 5.61
N PHE A 205 2.27 4.30 4.73
CA PHE A 205 2.42 3.73 3.39
C PHE A 205 2.04 4.67 2.23
N ILE A 206 1.54 5.88 2.52
CA ILE A 206 1.46 6.93 1.49
C ILE A 206 2.88 7.34 1.09
N MET A 207 3.12 7.36 -0.21
CA MET A 207 4.40 7.73 -0.78
C MET A 207 4.46 9.24 -1.06
N PRO A 208 5.62 9.88 -0.82
CA PRO A 208 5.80 11.29 -1.11
C PRO A 208 5.85 11.56 -2.63
N THR A 209 5.23 12.67 -3.03
CA THR A 209 5.13 13.12 -4.44
C THR A 209 5.60 14.58 -4.57
N GLU A 210 6.05 14.98 -5.75
CA GLU A 210 6.49 16.34 -6.06
C GLU A 210 5.29 17.28 -6.06
N GLN A 211 5.20 18.15 -5.05
CA GLN A 211 4.06 19.02 -4.85
C GLN A 211 4.42 20.30 -4.09
N ILE A 212 3.50 21.24 -4.09
CA ILE A 212 3.45 22.34 -3.13
C ILE A 212 2.25 22.12 -2.21
N SER A 213 2.43 22.35 -0.91
CA SER A 213 1.34 22.33 0.06
C SER A 213 1.49 23.45 1.06
N GLY A 214 0.36 23.89 1.61
CA GLY A 214 0.36 24.87 2.67
C GLY A 214 -0.84 24.77 3.59
N SER A 215 -0.69 25.34 4.77
CA SER A 215 -1.77 25.50 5.74
C SER A 215 -1.68 26.86 6.41
N LEU A 216 -2.84 27.38 6.81
CA LEU A 216 -2.99 28.66 7.50
C LEU A 216 -4.03 28.48 8.62
N GLN A 217 -3.62 28.78 9.85
CA GLN A 217 -4.48 28.81 11.01
C GLN A 217 -5.19 30.17 11.05
N LEU A 218 -6.43 30.23 10.57
CA LEU A 218 -7.21 31.47 10.45
C LEU A 218 -7.61 32.03 11.82
N THR A 219 -7.96 31.15 12.75
CA THR A 219 -8.24 31.46 14.17
C THR A 219 -7.73 30.31 15.04
N ASN A 220 -7.82 30.39 16.37
CA ASN A 220 -7.48 29.24 17.24
C ASN A 220 -8.37 27.98 17.04
N LYS A 221 -9.45 28.07 16.25
CA LYS A 221 -10.42 26.99 16.01
C LYS A 221 -10.57 26.61 14.54
N LEU A 222 -10.12 27.45 13.62
CA LEU A 222 -10.35 27.30 12.19
C LEU A 222 -9.02 27.33 11.43
N SER A 223 -8.77 26.31 10.62
CA SER A 223 -7.63 26.27 9.69
C SER A 223 -8.04 25.87 8.29
N VAL A 224 -7.31 26.39 7.31
CA VAL A 224 -7.44 26.04 5.90
C VAL A 224 -6.12 25.47 5.41
N GLY A 225 -6.19 24.47 4.54
CA GLY A 225 -5.04 23.86 3.91
C GLY A 225 -5.28 23.61 2.43
N GLY A 226 -4.20 23.48 1.67
CA GLY A 226 -4.27 23.10 0.27
C GLY A 226 -2.97 22.51 -0.25
N TYR A 227 -3.08 21.75 -1.33
CA TYR A 227 -1.93 21.19 -2.04
C TYR A 227 -2.18 21.10 -3.54
N TYR A 228 -1.11 21.11 -4.31
CA TYR A 228 -1.11 20.88 -5.76
C TYR A 228 0.09 20.04 -6.16
N GLN A 229 -0.17 18.92 -6.84
CA GLN A 229 0.85 17.98 -7.30
C GLN A 229 1.33 18.33 -8.70
N PHE A 230 2.65 18.30 -8.89
CA PHE A 230 3.28 18.56 -10.18
C PHE A 230 3.53 17.29 -10.99
N LYS A 231 3.43 16.12 -10.36
CA LYS A 231 3.76 14.83 -10.97
C LYS A 231 2.79 13.74 -10.54
N TRP A 232 2.45 12.88 -11.47
CA TRP A 232 1.70 11.67 -11.19
C TRP A 232 2.65 10.48 -11.02
N HIS A 233 2.40 9.68 -9.98
CA HIS A 233 3.06 8.40 -9.74
C HIS A 233 2.01 7.32 -9.59
N LYS A 234 2.25 6.15 -10.16
CA LYS A 234 1.47 4.95 -9.86
C LYS A 234 1.85 4.39 -8.48
N SER A 235 0.91 3.71 -7.84
CA SER A 235 1.14 2.87 -6.68
C SER A 235 1.92 1.62 -7.10
N PRO A 236 3.08 1.31 -6.50
CA PRO A 236 3.75 0.04 -6.71
C PRO A 236 2.85 -1.07 -6.15
N PHE A 237 2.58 -2.07 -6.98
CA PHE A 237 1.86 -3.29 -6.61
C PHE A 237 2.86 -4.41 -6.31
N PHE A 238 2.39 -5.56 -5.83
CA PHE A 238 3.22 -6.77 -5.80
C PHE A 238 3.83 -7.01 -7.18
N ALA A 239 5.11 -7.36 -7.28
CA ALA A 239 5.76 -7.59 -8.56
C ALA A 239 5.35 -8.94 -9.17
N ALA A 240 5.33 -9.06 -10.50
CA ALA A 240 5.00 -10.30 -11.22
C ALA A 240 5.86 -11.47 -10.74
N GLY A 241 5.24 -12.63 -10.50
CA GLY A 241 5.92 -13.80 -9.97
C GLY A 241 6.43 -13.69 -8.53
N SER A 242 6.25 -12.56 -7.83
CA SER A 242 6.60 -12.45 -6.41
C SER A 242 5.63 -13.23 -5.52
N PHE A 243 6.06 -13.61 -4.32
CA PHE A 243 5.31 -14.55 -3.48
C PHE A 243 3.89 -14.07 -3.12
N LEU A 244 3.73 -12.77 -2.90
CA LEU A 244 2.43 -12.15 -2.62
C LEU A 244 1.76 -11.59 -3.89
N SER A 245 2.27 -11.89 -5.09
CA SER A 245 1.61 -11.48 -6.31
C SER A 245 0.31 -12.27 -6.51
N PRO A 246 -0.86 -11.61 -6.57
CA PRO A 246 -2.10 -12.30 -6.89
C PRO A 246 -2.16 -12.63 -8.38
N ASN A 247 -1.53 -11.83 -9.24
CA ASN A 247 -1.49 -12.04 -10.69
C ASN A 247 -0.15 -11.60 -11.31
N ASP A 248 0.09 -12.00 -12.56
CA ASP A 248 1.34 -11.83 -13.28
C ASP A 248 1.22 -10.83 -14.46
N PHE A 249 0.12 -10.04 -14.53
CA PHE A 249 -0.14 -9.12 -15.64
C PHE A 249 -0.49 -7.67 -15.26
N LEU A 250 -1.01 -7.42 -14.05
CA LEU A 250 -1.36 -6.08 -13.54
C LEU A 250 -0.22 -5.40 -12.77
N THR A 251 0.93 -6.06 -12.72
CA THR A 251 1.98 -5.83 -11.73
C THR A 251 3.26 -5.29 -12.34
N ASP A 252 4.14 -4.70 -11.54
CA ASP A 252 5.49 -4.35 -12.01
C ASP A 252 6.26 -5.62 -12.37
N GLY A 253 7.07 -5.59 -13.43
CA GLY A 253 7.78 -6.78 -13.94
C GLY A 253 6.95 -7.72 -14.81
N ALA A 254 5.65 -7.49 -14.98
CA ALA A 254 4.81 -8.25 -15.90
C ALA A 254 5.16 -7.97 -17.37
N GLU A 255 5.34 -9.02 -18.16
CA GLU A 255 5.73 -8.95 -19.57
C GLU A 255 4.65 -9.45 -20.53
N SER A 256 3.81 -10.37 -20.07
CA SER A 256 2.76 -10.95 -20.92
C SER A 256 1.55 -11.47 -20.16
N PHE A 257 0.48 -11.64 -20.90
CA PHE A 257 -0.70 -12.37 -20.47
C PHE A 257 -0.96 -13.52 -21.44
N LEU A 258 -1.17 -14.71 -20.90
CA LEU A 258 -1.52 -15.90 -21.68
C LEU A 258 -3.02 -16.19 -21.51
N SER A 259 -3.79 -16.03 -22.58
CA SER A 259 -5.22 -16.36 -22.58
C SER A 259 -5.42 -17.86 -22.81
N THR A 260 -6.18 -18.52 -21.93
CA THR A 260 -6.55 -19.94 -22.07
C THR A 260 -8.04 -20.18 -21.83
N PRO A 261 -8.66 -21.21 -22.46
CA PRO A 261 -8.08 -22.14 -23.44
C PRO A 261 -8.06 -21.55 -24.86
N GLY A 262 -6.92 -21.61 -25.59
CA GLY A 262 -6.88 -21.23 -27.01
C GLY A 262 -5.70 -20.35 -27.48
N GLY A 263 -4.83 -19.87 -26.58
CA GLY A 263 -3.45 -19.51 -26.95
C GLY A 263 -3.25 -18.16 -27.65
N GLY A 264 -3.78 -17.07 -27.08
CA GLY A 264 -3.28 -15.74 -27.38
C GLY A 264 -2.25 -15.32 -26.34
N LEU A 265 -0.99 -15.14 -26.75
CA LEU A 265 -0.01 -14.39 -25.96
C LEU A 265 -0.24 -12.90 -26.22
N PHE A 266 -0.47 -12.14 -25.15
CA PHE A 266 -0.56 -10.69 -25.20
C PHE A 266 0.68 -10.12 -24.54
N ALA A 267 1.59 -9.55 -25.33
CA ALA A 267 2.76 -8.86 -24.78
C ALA A 267 2.34 -7.53 -24.12
N ARG A 268 2.96 -7.15 -23.02
CA ARG A 268 2.69 -5.87 -22.37
C ARG A 268 3.28 -4.73 -23.22
N GLY A 269 2.42 -3.80 -23.63
CA GLY A 269 2.78 -2.55 -24.28
C GLY A 269 2.92 -1.41 -23.28
N ALA A 270 3.08 -0.18 -23.81
CA ALA A 270 3.10 1.02 -22.98
C ALA A 270 1.73 1.26 -22.33
N ASP A 271 1.72 1.38 -21.01
CA ASP A 271 0.55 1.74 -20.22
C ASP A 271 0.02 3.14 -20.60
N LEU A 272 -1.31 3.30 -20.60
CA LEU A 272 -1.98 4.59 -20.71
C LEU A 272 -2.01 5.25 -19.32
N LYS A 273 -0.92 5.97 -19.02
CA LYS A 273 -0.72 6.69 -17.76
C LYS A 273 -1.62 7.92 -17.68
N ALA A 274 -2.02 8.28 -16.46
CA ALA A 274 -2.58 9.59 -16.20
C ALA A 274 -1.52 10.69 -16.38
N ARG A 275 -1.96 11.88 -16.78
CA ARG A 275 -1.13 13.08 -16.88
C ARG A 275 -0.59 13.52 -15.52
N ASP A 276 0.48 14.30 -15.55
CA ASP A 276 1.14 14.77 -14.32
C ASP A 276 0.31 15.83 -13.57
N GLY A 277 -0.33 16.75 -14.30
CA GLY A 277 -0.99 17.93 -13.74
C GLY A 277 -2.51 17.81 -13.57
N GLY A 278 -3.06 18.68 -12.72
CA GLY A 278 -4.50 18.71 -12.41
C GLY A 278 -4.87 17.97 -11.13
N GLN A 279 -3.89 17.59 -10.32
CA GLN A 279 -4.12 16.90 -9.06
C GLN A 279 -3.86 17.85 -7.88
N GLY A 280 -4.78 17.92 -6.94
CA GLY A 280 -4.69 18.85 -5.82
C GLY A 280 -5.97 18.85 -4.99
N GLY A 281 -5.91 19.47 -3.83
CA GLY A 281 -7.05 19.53 -2.93
C GLY A 281 -6.96 20.62 -1.89
N LEU A 282 -8.09 20.84 -1.23
CA LEU A 282 -8.29 21.81 -0.16
C LEU A 282 -8.88 21.10 1.05
N GLN A 283 -8.56 21.63 2.23
CA GLN A 283 -9.14 21.22 3.50
C GLN A 283 -9.57 22.46 4.30
N LEU A 284 -10.68 22.32 5.01
CA LEU A 284 -11.06 23.19 6.12
C LEU A 284 -11.18 22.32 7.38
N ARG A 285 -10.56 22.73 8.48
CA ARG A 285 -10.74 22.09 9.80
C ARG A 285 -11.31 23.08 10.80
N TYR A 286 -12.29 22.64 11.56
CA TYR A 286 -12.94 23.43 12.60
C TYR A 286 -13.05 22.64 13.91
N ARG A 287 -12.52 23.19 15.00
CA ARG A 287 -12.68 22.65 16.34
C ARG A 287 -13.85 23.31 17.08
N SER A 288 -14.83 22.50 17.49
CA SER A 288 -15.98 22.93 18.29
C SER A 288 -15.79 22.58 19.76
N ASP A 289 -15.55 23.59 20.60
CA ASP A 289 -15.43 23.38 22.06
C ASP A 289 -16.75 22.87 22.68
N ALA A 290 -17.89 23.29 22.14
CA ALA A 290 -19.21 22.92 22.68
C ALA A 290 -19.54 21.43 22.50
N LEU A 291 -18.92 20.79 21.50
CA LEU A 291 -19.11 19.37 21.19
C LEU A 291 -17.86 18.54 21.52
N ASP A 292 -16.78 19.18 21.95
CA ASP A 292 -15.42 18.60 22.01
C ASP A 292 -15.11 17.73 20.77
N THR A 293 -15.40 18.29 19.59
CA THR A 293 -15.35 17.60 18.30
C THR A 293 -14.60 18.44 17.29
N GLU A 294 -13.74 17.80 16.51
CA GLU A 294 -13.12 18.39 15.34
C GLU A 294 -13.84 17.96 14.07
N PHE A 295 -14.15 18.91 13.21
CA PHE A 295 -14.78 18.70 11.92
C PHE A 295 -13.79 19.00 10.79
N GLY A 296 -13.80 18.17 9.75
CA GLY A 296 -13.06 18.37 8.52
C GLY A 296 -13.98 18.43 7.31
N VAL A 297 -13.66 19.29 6.34
CA VAL A 297 -14.29 19.29 5.00
C VAL A 297 -13.19 19.32 3.95
N TYR A 298 -13.37 18.52 2.90
CA TYR A 298 -12.35 18.21 1.91
C TYR A 298 -12.90 18.30 0.50
N ALA A 299 -12.11 18.82 -0.42
CA ALA A 299 -12.37 18.74 -1.85
C ALA A 299 -11.05 18.49 -2.58
N ALA A 300 -11.00 17.52 -3.49
CA ALA A 300 -9.81 17.27 -4.30
C ALA A 300 -10.15 16.74 -5.69
N ASN A 301 -9.26 16.97 -6.63
CA ASN A 301 -9.21 16.27 -7.92
C ASN A 301 -7.92 15.44 -7.95
N PHE A 302 -8.02 14.18 -8.38
CA PHE A 302 -6.88 13.29 -8.49
C PHE A 302 -6.99 12.39 -9.71
N HIS A 303 -5.94 11.61 -9.97
CA HIS A 303 -5.96 10.55 -10.97
C HIS A 303 -5.66 9.23 -10.29
N ASP A 304 -6.28 8.15 -10.76
CA ASP A 304 -6.13 6.83 -10.18
C ASP A 304 -4.64 6.45 -10.13
N LYS A 305 -4.23 5.91 -8.99
CA LYS A 305 -2.84 5.48 -8.73
C LYS A 305 -2.71 3.98 -8.95
N THR A 306 -3.83 3.27 -9.05
CA THR A 306 -3.92 1.85 -9.38
C THR A 306 -4.48 1.66 -10.79
N PRO A 307 -4.18 0.54 -11.47
CA PRO A 307 -4.78 0.27 -12.78
C PRO A 307 -6.30 0.22 -12.68
N SER A 308 -6.99 1.03 -13.46
CA SER A 308 -8.45 1.06 -13.59
C SER A 308 -8.94 -0.02 -14.57
N ALA A 309 -8.17 -0.25 -15.64
CA ALA A 309 -8.42 -1.26 -16.68
C ALA A 309 -7.11 -1.76 -17.32
N ALA A 310 -7.21 -2.82 -18.09
CA ALA A 310 -6.17 -3.54 -18.80
C ALA A 310 -6.77 -3.84 -20.16
N TYR A 311 -6.30 -3.12 -21.17
CA TYR A 311 -6.87 -3.19 -22.51
C TYR A 311 -6.11 -4.24 -23.28
N PHE A 312 -6.83 -5.20 -23.85
CA PHE A 312 -6.28 -6.30 -24.65
C PHE A 312 -6.67 -6.09 -26.10
N ASP A 313 -5.71 -6.18 -27.00
CA ASP A 313 -5.97 -6.15 -28.44
C ASP A 313 -5.56 -7.48 -29.08
N PRO A 314 -6.53 -8.39 -29.31
CA PRO A 314 -6.28 -9.65 -29.97
C PRO A 314 -5.70 -9.50 -31.38
N ALA A 315 -5.99 -8.40 -32.08
CA ALA A 315 -5.45 -8.16 -33.42
C ALA A 315 -3.96 -7.80 -33.39
N ARG A 316 -3.47 -7.20 -32.30
CA ARG A 316 -2.07 -6.81 -32.11
C ARG A 316 -1.27 -7.79 -31.25
N GLY A 317 -1.94 -8.68 -30.52
CA GLY A 317 -1.28 -9.59 -29.58
C GLY A 317 -0.61 -8.83 -28.42
N ASN A 318 -1.20 -7.73 -27.96
CA ASN A 318 -0.67 -6.93 -26.87
C ASN A 318 -1.74 -6.46 -25.88
N TYR A 319 -1.30 -6.04 -24.70
CA TYR A 319 -2.16 -5.41 -23.70
C TYR A 319 -1.47 -4.24 -23.02
N ARG A 320 -2.22 -3.33 -22.41
CA ARG A 320 -1.69 -2.19 -21.64
C ARG A 320 -2.54 -1.92 -20.41
N LEU A 321 -1.95 -1.40 -19.34
CA LEU A 321 -2.72 -0.90 -18.18
C LEU A 321 -3.20 0.52 -18.43
N VAL A 322 -4.31 0.89 -17.81
CA VAL A 322 -4.98 2.18 -18.00
C VAL A 322 -5.35 2.77 -16.65
N TYR A 323 -5.08 4.07 -16.47
CA TYR A 323 -5.26 4.78 -15.20
C TYR A 323 -6.20 5.97 -15.38
N GLN A 324 -7.38 5.92 -14.76
CA GLN A 324 -8.43 6.94 -14.87
C GLN A 324 -7.97 8.33 -14.43
N GLU A 325 -8.28 9.34 -15.23
CA GLU A 325 -8.02 10.75 -14.90
C GLU A 325 -9.25 11.46 -14.31
N ASP A 326 -9.00 12.61 -13.69
CA ASP A 326 -10.00 13.57 -13.22
C ASP A 326 -11.09 12.99 -12.31
N ILE A 327 -10.68 12.20 -11.31
CA ILE A 327 -11.56 11.74 -10.24
C ILE A 327 -11.70 12.86 -9.21
N GLN A 328 -12.93 13.27 -8.93
CA GLN A 328 -13.21 14.34 -7.97
C GLN A 328 -13.70 13.70 -6.67
N VAL A 329 -13.24 14.19 -5.52
CA VAL A 329 -13.70 13.73 -4.21
C VAL A 329 -14.13 14.94 -3.38
N TYR A 330 -15.29 14.80 -2.74
CA TYR A 330 -15.81 15.72 -1.73
C TYR A 330 -16.07 14.93 -0.47
N GLY A 331 -15.47 15.35 0.64
CA GLY A 331 -15.56 14.61 1.89
C GLY A 331 -15.80 15.50 3.10
N ALA A 332 -16.26 14.88 4.17
CA ALA A 332 -16.35 15.47 5.48
C ALA A 332 -15.97 14.44 6.55
N SER A 333 -15.42 14.92 7.67
CA SER A 333 -15.11 14.09 8.82
C SER A 333 -15.51 14.75 10.12
N ALA A 334 -15.68 13.93 11.15
CA ALA A 334 -15.78 14.35 12.53
C ALA A 334 -14.96 13.40 13.41
N SER A 335 -14.19 13.94 14.35
CA SER A 335 -13.46 13.16 15.36
C SER A 335 -13.65 13.75 16.75
N THR A 336 -13.87 12.90 17.74
CA THR A 336 -14.17 13.29 19.12
C THR A 336 -13.65 12.24 20.10
N VAL A 337 -13.61 12.61 21.39
CA VAL A 337 -13.36 11.68 22.49
C VAL A 337 -14.68 11.38 23.18
N LEU A 338 -15.15 10.13 23.10
CA LEU A 338 -16.39 9.69 23.72
C LEU A 338 -16.12 8.48 24.61
N LEU A 339 -16.50 8.56 25.89
CA LEU A 339 -16.32 7.48 26.87
C LEU A 339 -14.87 6.98 27.05
N GLY A 340 -13.88 7.82 26.72
CA GLY A 340 -12.45 7.47 26.78
C GLY A 340 -11.86 7.01 25.45
N ASP A 341 -12.69 6.89 24.43
CA ASP A 341 -12.34 6.36 23.11
C ASP A 341 -12.19 7.50 22.11
N ASN A 342 -11.22 7.40 21.20
CA ASN A 342 -11.10 8.34 20.08
C ASN A 342 -11.91 7.80 18.90
N ILE A 343 -13.09 8.37 18.70
CA ILE A 343 -14.03 7.95 17.66
C ILE A 343 -13.99 8.95 16.53
N SER A 344 -13.92 8.44 15.31
CA SER A 344 -14.00 9.24 14.09
C SER A 344 -14.95 8.64 13.07
N ILE A 345 -15.56 9.53 12.29
CA ILE A 345 -16.33 9.19 11.11
C ILE A 345 -15.84 10.05 9.95
N GLU A 346 -15.71 9.44 8.79
CA GLU A 346 -15.40 10.11 7.54
C GLU A 346 -16.36 9.62 6.47
N ALA A 347 -16.92 10.55 5.69
CA ALA A 347 -17.75 10.23 4.54
C ALA A 347 -17.25 11.00 3.32
N SER A 348 -17.27 10.37 2.15
CA SER A 348 -16.93 11.05 0.91
C SER A 348 -17.76 10.55 -0.27
N MET A 349 -17.96 11.45 -1.24
CA MET A 349 -18.52 11.13 -2.54
C MET A 349 -17.43 11.34 -3.58
N ARG A 350 -17.34 10.42 -4.54
CA ARG A 350 -16.42 10.52 -5.66
C ARG A 350 -17.18 10.55 -6.96
N HIS A 351 -16.72 11.38 -7.87
CA HIS A 351 -17.22 11.47 -9.23
C HIS A 351 -16.15 11.00 -10.22
N ASN A 352 -16.61 10.43 -11.34
CA ASN A 352 -15.76 9.94 -12.40
C ASN A 352 -14.80 8.81 -11.94
N MET A 353 -15.24 8.00 -10.96
CA MET A 353 -14.50 6.88 -10.39
C MET A 353 -14.55 5.66 -11.33
N PRO A 354 -13.43 4.96 -11.58
CA PRO A 354 -13.45 3.71 -12.31
C PRO A 354 -14.15 2.62 -11.47
N ILE A 355 -14.95 1.82 -12.14
CA ILE A 355 -15.77 0.77 -11.54
C ILE A 355 -15.26 -0.58 -12.04
N THR A 356 -15.06 -1.54 -11.14
CA THR A 356 -14.47 -2.85 -11.45
C THR A 356 -15.16 -3.53 -12.63
N GLY A 357 -14.40 -3.76 -13.70
CA GLY A 357 -14.88 -4.43 -14.91
C GLY A 357 -14.84 -5.97 -14.83
N GLY A 358 -15.67 -6.62 -15.64
CA GLY A 358 -15.72 -8.09 -15.79
C GLY A 358 -14.37 -8.68 -16.21
N THR A 359 -14.00 -9.82 -15.62
CA THR A 359 -12.64 -10.37 -15.56
C THR A 359 -11.62 -9.35 -15.09
N ALA A 360 -11.82 -8.85 -13.86
CA ALA A 360 -10.93 -8.00 -13.09
C ALA A 360 -9.97 -7.19 -13.97
N ILE A 361 -10.49 -6.18 -14.68
CA ILE A 361 -9.75 -5.14 -15.41
C ILE A 361 -9.57 -5.44 -16.93
N VAL A 362 -9.83 -6.65 -17.45
CA VAL A 362 -9.65 -7.02 -18.89
C VAL A 362 -10.76 -6.45 -19.79
N GLN A 363 -10.39 -5.57 -20.74
CA GLN A 363 -11.28 -5.11 -21.82
C GLN A 363 -10.70 -5.53 -23.18
N GLN A 364 -11.35 -6.46 -23.88
CA GLN A 364 -10.98 -6.80 -25.26
C GLN A 364 -11.48 -5.71 -26.21
N ILE A 365 -10.58 -5.11 -26.97
CA ILE A 365 -10.89 -4.00 -27.89
C ILE A 365 -10.39 -4.26 -29.32
N PRO A 366 -10.87 -5.32 -30.01
CA PRO A 366 -10.33 -5.74 -31.31
C PRO A 366 -10.38 -4.60 -32.34
N GLY A 367 -9.22 -4.17 -32.84
CA GLY A 367 -9.15 -3.10 -33.84
C GLY A 367 -9.62 -1.71 -33.36
N GLN A 368 -9.82 -1.53 -32.06
CA GLN A 368 -10.29 -0.27 -31.44
C GLN A 368 -9.26 0.31 -30.43
N TRP A 369 -8.02 -0.16 -30.47
CA TRP A 369 -6.94 0.21 -29.55
C TRP A 369 -6.75 1.71 -29.32
N ASN A 370 -6.92 2.51 -30.38
CA ASN A 370 -6.76 3.97 -30.33
C ASN A 370 -8.08 4.72 -30.12
N ASN A 371 -9.20 4.02 -29.99
CA ASN A 371 -10.52 4.63 -29.88
C ASN A 371 -10.90 4.87 -28.42
N PHE A 372 -10.23 4.21 -27.47
CA PHE A 372 -10.44 4.38 -26.04
C PHE A 372 -9.28 5.10 -25.38
N ASP A 373 -9.61 5.98 -24.43
CA ASP A 373 -8.68 6.72 -23.60
C ASP A 373 -8.94 6.45 -22.11
N ASN A 374 -8.30 7.19 -21.21
CA ASN A 374 -8.40 7.05 -19.76
C ASN A 374 -9.19 8.19 -19.10
N LYS A 375 -10.05 8.88 -19.86
CA LYS A 375 -10.78 10.05 -19.39
C LYS A 375 -12.16 10.19 -20.04
N ASP A 376 -12.20 10.51 -21.33
CA ASP A 376 -13.41 10.93 -22.05
C ASP A 376 -14.17 9.73 -22.60
N ASN A 377 -13.46 8.77 -23.21
CA ASN A 377 -14.01 7.54 -23.75
C ASN A 377 -13.30 6.27 -23.18
N PRO A 378 -13.47 5.96 -21.89
CA PRO A 378 -12.86 4.79 -21.27
C PRO A 378 -13.58 3.51 -21.64
N ALA A 379 -12.88 2.43 -22.01
CA ALA A 379 -13.51 1.12 -22.28
C ALA A 379 -14.07 0.41 -21.03
N TYR A 380 -13.82 0.94 -19.83
CA TYR A 380 -14.33 0.44 -18.56
C TYR A 380 -15.49 1.30 -18.05
N ALA A 381 -16.21 0.76 -17.07
CA ALA A 381 -17.31 1.48 -16.44
C ALA A 381 -16.77 2.61 -15.55
N VAL A 382 -17.41 3.77 -15.62
CA VAL A 382 -17.08 4.94 -14.80
C VAL A 382 -18.37 5.52 -14.24
N GLY A 383 -18.37 5.93 -12.98
CA GLY A 383 -19.53 6.52 -12.33
C GLY A 383 -19.22 7.18 -10.99
N ASN A 384 -20.27 7.47 -10.23
CA ASN A 384 -20.16 8.10 -8.92
C ASN A 384 -20.22 7.06 -7.80
N THR A 385 -19.45 7.27 -6.74
CA THR A 385 -19.41 6.38 -5.56
C THR A 385 -19.57 7.17 -4.26
N ALA A 386 -20.10 6.53 -3.23
CA ALA A 386 -20.11 7.04 -1.87
C ALA A 386 -19.34 6.10 -0.95
N HIS A 387 -18.65 6.67 0.01
CA HIS A 387 -17.77 5.98 0.95
C HIS A 387 -18.04 6.50 2.37
N VAL A 388 -18.02 5.60 3.34
CA VAL A 388 -18.09 5.91 4.77
C VAL A 388 -17.07 5.04 5.49
N THR A 389 -16.31 5.65 6.38
CA THR A 389 -15.43 4.97 7.32
C THR A 389 -15.79 5.42 8.72
N VAL A 390 -15.94 4.46 9.63
CA VAL A 390 -16.03 4.69 11.07
C VAL A 390 -14.83 4.04 11.71
N ALA A 391 -14.10 4.78 12.52
CA ALA A 391 -12.91 4.30 13.20
C ALA A 391 -12.97 4.65 14.69
N ASP A 392 -12.40 3.76 15.49
CA ASP A 392 -12.30 3.85 16.92
C ASP A 392 -10.89 3.46 17.38
N ILE A 393 -10.35 4.17 18.37
CA ILE A 393 -9.13 3.80 19.07
C ILE A 393 -9.41 3.85 20.57
N HIS A 394 -9.38 2.67 21.18
CA HIS A 394 -9.43 2.48 22.62
C HIS A 394 -8.03 2.23 23.18
N LEU A 395 -7.70 2.89 24.30
CA LEU A 395 -6.47 2.66 25.05
C LEU A 395 -6.79 1.95 26.36
N PHE A 396 -6.37 0.68 26.46
CA PHE A 396 -6.56 -0.10 27.67
C PHE A 396 -5.62 0.36 28.77
N GLN A 397 -6.20 0.71 29.91
CA GLN A 397 -5.42 0.92 31.12
C GLN A 397 -4.87 -0.42 31.66
N PRO A 398 -3.73 -0.39 32.37
CA PRO A 398 -3.18 -1.55 33.07
C PRO A 398 -4.23 -2.34 33.85
N ASN A 399 -4.31 -3.64 33.61
CA ASN A 399 -5.18 -4.57 34.32
C ASN A 399 -4.52 -5.95 34.44
N PHE A 400 -5.23 -6.93 35.01
CA PHE A 400 -4.63 -8.24 35.30
C PHE A 400 -4.23 -9.04 34.03
N PHE A 401 -4.91 -8.82 32.90
CA PHE A 401 -4.57 -9.43 31.62
C PHE A 401 -3.58 -8.60 30.81
N LEU A 402 -3.73 -7.27 30.85
CA LEU A 402 -2.90 -6.30 30.14
C LEU A 402 -2.08 -5.52 31.16
N LYS A 403 -1.02 -6.16 31.69
CA LYS A 403 -0.26 -5.65 32.84
C LYS A 403 0.22 -4.21 32.65
N ASP A 404 0.66 -3.86 31.44
CA ASP A 404 1.14 -2.52 31.10
C ASP A 404 0.21 -1.79 30.11
N GLY A 405 -1.01 -2.31 29.95
CA GLY A 405 -2.04 -1.76 29.06
C GLY A 405 -1.94 -2.29 27.62
N GLY A 406 -2.51 -1.52 26.71
CA GLY A 406 -2.52 -1.86 25.29
C GLY A 406 -3.44 -0.93 24.50
N SER A 407 -3.67 -1.27 23.24
CA SER A 407 -4.57 -0.53 22.37
C SER A 407 -5.43 -1.45 21.51
N LEU A 408 -6.60 -0.96 21.13
CA LEU A 408 -7.46 -1.56 20.12
C LEU A 408 -7.89 -0.46 19.16
N ALA A 409 -7.51 -0.60 17.90
CA ALA A 409 -8.02 0.21 16.81
C ALA A 409 -9.01 -0.63 16.00
N ILE A 410 -10.24 -0.16 15.81
CA ILE A 410 -11.24 -0.80 14.97
C ILE A 410 -11.61 0.18 13.85
N GLN A 411 -11.77 -0.34 12.64
CA GLN A 411 -12.27 0.41 11.49
C GLN A 411 -13.31 -0.40 10.74
N TYR A 412 -14.45 0.23 10.45
CA TYR A 412 -15.46 -0.28 9.54
C TYR A 412 -15.54 0.63 8.31
N ASP A 413 -15.25 0.05 7.15
CA ASP A 413 -15.34 0.71 5.86
C ASP A 413 -16.58 0.23 5.13
N TRP A 414 -17.32 1.15 4.54
CA TRP A 414 -18.43 0.88 3.64
C TRP A 414 -18.33 1.77 2.41
N HIS A 415 -18.70 1.23 1.26
CA HIS A 415 -18.83 2.01 0.04
C HIS A 415 -19.92 1.44 -0.87
N THR A 416 -20.41 2.29 -1.76
CA THR A 416 -21.41 1.92 -2.76
C THR A 416 -21.21 2.70 -4.05
N VAL A 417 -21.61 2.09 -5.16
CA VAL A 417 -21.79 2.80 -6.43
C VAL A 417 -23.13 3.54 -6.38
N LEU A 418 -23.17 4.82 -6.72
CA LEU A 418 -24.39 5.62 -6.76
C LEU A 418 -25.07 5.47 -8.12
N ASP A 419 -24.33 5.75 -9.18
CA ASP A 419 -24.73 5.70 -10.58
C ASP A 419 -23.55 5.28 -11.47
N ILE A 420 -23.81 5.12 -12.76
CA ILE A 420 -22.79 4.80 -13.77
C ILE A 420 -23.03 5.73 -14.96
N ASP A 421 -22.02 6.54 -15.27
CA ASP A 421 -22.09 7.55 -16.33
C ASP A 421 -21.61 7.00 -17.66
N LYS A 422 -20.60 6.13 -17.66
CA LYS A 422 -19.95 5.61 -18.87
C LYS A 422 -19.87 4.09 -18.85
N ASN A 423 -20.14 3.48 -20.00
CA ASN A 423 -19.97 2.06 -20.29
C ASN A 423 -20.48 1.09 -19.19
N PRO A 424 -21.77 1.18 -18.79
CA PRO A 424 -22.34 0.32 -17.75
C PRO A 424 -22.29 -1.18 -18.08
N ASN A 425 -22.21 -1.53 -19.36
CA ASN A 425 -22.10 -2.92 -19.80
C ASN A 425 -20.74 -3.55 -19.48
N ALA A 426 -19.71 -2.75 -19.15
CA ALA A 426 -18.37 -3.22 -18.84
C ALA A 426 -18.21 -3.72 -17.38
N ILE A 427 -19.22 -3.52 -16.53
CA ILE A 427 -19.21 -3.89 -15.11
C ILE A 427 -19.13 -5.41 -14.93
N ASP A 428 -18.33 -5.88 -13.96
CA ASP A 428 -18.38 -7.28 -13.54
C ASP A 428 -19.72 -7.60 -12.86
N LYS A 429 -20.52 -8.46 -13.49
CA LYS A 429 -21.83 -8.89 -12.97
C LYS A 429 -21.75 -9.69 -11.67
N GLY A 430 -20.58 -10.24 -11.31
CA GLY A 430 -20.34 -10.90 -10.05
C GLY A 430 -20.15 -9.96 -8.87
N THR A 431 -19.99 -8.66 -9.10
CA THR A 431 -19.78 -7.67 -8.02
C THR A 431 -21.09 -7.18 -7.39
N THR A 432 -21.02 -6.90 -6.10
CA THR A 432 -22.07 -6.23 -5.33
C THR A 432 -21.98 -4.70 -5.46
N LYS A 433 -23.14 -4.03 -5.50
CA LYS A 433 -23.22 -2.57 -5.59
C LYS A 433 -22.59 -1.88 -4.38
N SER A 434 -22.81 -2.45 -3.19
CA SER A 434 -22.24 -2.00 -1.93
C SER A 434 -21.38 -3.10 -1.32
N ALA A 435 -20.27 -2.73 -0.70
CA ALA A 435 -19.44 -3.65 0.05
C ALA A 435 -18.90 -2.98 1.32
N SER A 436 -18.50 -3.80 2.28
CA SER A 436 -17.87 -3.34 3.51
C SER A 436 -16.72 -4.23 3.96
N ARG A 437 -15.87 -3.65 4.81
CA ARG A 437 -14.72 -4.28 5.44
C ARG A 437 -14.64 -3.90 6.91
N LEU A 438 -14.31 -4.87 7.75
CA LEU A 438 -13.92 -4.65 9.14
C LEU A 438 -12.41 -4.89 9.25
N THR A 439 -11.68 -3.96 9.88
CA THR A 439 -10.29 -4.17 10.29
C THR A 439 -10.17 -3.88 11.78
N ALA A 440 -9.55 -4.77 12.53
CA ALA A 440 -9.27 -4.61 13.96
C ALA A 440 -7.79 -4.87 14.23
N ALA A 441 -7.11 -3.94 14.87
CA ALA A 441 -5.72 -4.05 15.28
C ALA A 441 -5.63 -3.89 16.79
N PHE A 442 -5.38 -4.99 17.48
CA PHE A 442 -5.15 -5.05 18.91
C PHE A 442 -3.65 -5.15 19.20
N THR A 443 -3.17 -4.47 20.23
CA THR A 443 -1.80 -4.64 20.74
C THR A 443 -1.83 -4.69 22.26
N ALA A 444 -1.24 -5.74 22.83
CA ALA A 444 -0.96 -5.81 24.27
C ALA A 444 0.51 -5.42 24.53
N ASP A 445 0.74 -4.51 25.46
CA ASP A 445 2.08 -4.02 25.78
C ASP A 445 2.56 -4.58 27.12
N PHE A 446 3.86 -4.90 27.18
CA PHE A 446 4.56 -5.40 28.35
C PHE A 446 5.92 -4.72 28.45
N PHE A 447 6.10 -3.82 29.42
CA PHE A 447 7.33 -3.06 29.59
C PHE A 447 8.29 -3.76 30.55
N GLN A 448 9.60 -3.63 30.27
CA GLN A 448 10.67 -4.16 31.12
C GLN A 448 10.47 -5.64 31.49
N VAL A 449 10.05 -6.47 30.52
CA VAL A 449 9.92 -7.93 30.72
C VAL A 449 11.30 -8.52 31.07
N PHE A 450 12.36 -7.93 30.49
CA PHE A 450 13.74 -8.03 30.95
C PHE A 450 14.36 -6.62 30.98
N ASP A 451 15.56 -6.47 31.55
CA ASP A 451 16.26 -5.18 31.61
C ASP A 451 16.38 -4.53 30.21
N GLY A 452 15.70 -3.40 30.03
CA GLY A 452 15.68 -2.65 28.79
C GLY A 452 14.94 -3.30 27.62
N ILE A 453 14.23 -4.42 27.82
CA ILE A 453 13.41 -5.08 26.80
C ILE A 453 11.93 -4.87 27.09
N ASP A 454 11.27 -4.18 26.16
CA ASP A 454 9.81 -4.08 26.09
C ASP A 454 9.29 -5.04 25.02
N LEU A 455 8.14 -5.67 25.27
CA LEU A 455 7.46 -6.56 24.35
C LEU A 455 6.07 -6.04 24.01
N SER A 456 5.65 -6.23 22.76
CA SER A 456 4.27 -5.96 22.33
C SER A 456 3.74 -7.15 21.54
N ILE A 457 2.48 -7.53 21.79
CA ILE A 457 1.80 -8.64 21.11
C ILE A 457 0.71 -8.05 20.22
N PRO A 458 1.00 -7.78 18.93
CA PRO A 458 -0.01 -7.33 17.97
C PRO A 458 -0.84 -8.50 17.44
N VAL A 459 -2.15 -8.26 17.32
CA VAL A 459 -3.10 -9.11 16.61
C VAL A 459 -3.89 -8.22 15.65
N VAL A 460 -3.85 -8.52 14.36
CA VAL A 460 -4.59 -7.76 13.35
C VAL A 460 -5.50 -8.72 12.59
N TYR A 461 -6.77 -8.34 12.48
CA TYR A 461 -7.79 -9.09 11.79
C TYR A 461 -8.44 -8.18 10.75
N SER A 462 -8.61 -8.68 9.53
CA SER A 462 -9.41 -8.02 8.50
C SER A 462 -10.44 -8.98 7.94
N HIS A 463 -11.61 -8.44 7.60
CA HIS A 463 -12.69 -9.20 7.00
C HIS A 463 -13.45 -8.39 5.96
N ASP A 464 -13.50 -8.91 4.75
CA ASP A 464 -14.22 -8.37 3.61
C ASP A 464 -15.55 -9.13 3.48
N PHE A 465 -16.67 -8.43 3.54
CA PHE A 465 -17.98 -9.08 3.60
C PHE A 465 -18.57 -9.38 2.21
N GLN A 466 -18.33 -8.51 1.22
CA GLN A 466 -18.94 -8.63 -0.10
C GLN A 466 -17.93 -8.42 -1.24
N ARG A 467 -18.39 -8.76 -2.45
CA ARG A 467 -17.67 -8.63 -3.72
C ARG A 467 -17.64 -7.17 -4.17
N SER A 468 -16.70 -6.39 -3.67
CA SER A 468 -16.59 -4.96 -3.96
C SER A 468 -16.54 -4.67 -5.47
N ARG A 469 -17.38 -3.74 -5.94
CA ARG A 469 -17.33 -3.20 -7.31
C ARG A 469 -16.45 -1.96 -7.45
N VAL A 470 -15.98 -1.40 -6.33
CA VAL A 470 -15.17 -0.16 -6.34
C VAL A 470 -13.70 -0.49 -6.13
N PHE A 471 -13.39 -1.55 -5.40
CA PHE A 471 -12.03 -1.98 -5.10
C PHE A 471 -11.79 -3.40 -5.59
N VAL A 472 -10.69 -3.57 -6.33
CA VAL A 472 -10.23 -4.87 -6.82
C VAL A 472 -9.37 -5.54 -5.73
N GLY A 473 -9.45 -6.87 -5.63
CA GLY A 473 -8.65 -7.66 -4.69
C GLY A 473 -9.31 -7.94 -3.33
N TRP A 474 -10.55 -7.48 -3.12
CA TRP A 474 -11.34 -7.87 -1.95
C TRP A 474 -11.87 -9.29 -2.13
N VAL A 475 -11.89 -10.07 -1.05
CA VAL A 475 -12.31 -11.48 -1.06
C VAL A 475 -13.67 -11.64 -0.40
N GLU A 476 -14.62 -12.29 -1.04
CA GLU A 476 -15.95 -12.47 -0.44
C GLU A 476 -15.89 -13.34 0.82
N ASN A 477 -16.38 -12.80 1.94
CA ASN A 477 -16.30 -13.44 3.26
C ASN A 477 -14.87 -13.90 3.60
N GLY A 478 -13.87 -13.13 3.15
CA GLY A 478 -12.45 -13.42 3.30
C GLY A 478 -11.73 -12.34 4.08
N GLY A 479 -10.40 -12.40 4.09
CA GLY A 479 -9.55 -11.42 4.76
C GLY A 479 -8.25 -12.05 5.25
N ALA A 480 -7.74 -11.57 6.37
CA ALA A 480 -6.49 -12.06 6.94
C ALA A 480 -6.45 -11.96 8.47
N LEU A 481 -5.61 -12.79 9.08
CA LEU A 481 -5.25 -12.74 10.50
C LEU A 481 -3.72 -12.71 10.63
N ASP A 482 -3.24 -11.70 11.35
CA ASP A 482 -1.85 -11.52 11.74
C ASP A 482 -1.73 -11.65 13.25
N VAL A 483 -0.78 -12.45 13.72
CA VAL A 483 -0.45 -12.56 15.15
C VAL A 483 1.06 -12.47 15.28
N GLY A 484 1.55 -11.56 16.12
CA GLY A 484 2.98 -11.36 16.28
C GLY A 484 3.44 -11.14 17.71
N VAL A 485 4.77 -11.10 17.85
CA VAL A 485 5.48 -10.65 19.04
C VAL A 485 6.59 -9.72 18.56
N ASN A 486 6.54 -8.48 19.02
CA ASN A 486 7.55 -7.47 18.79
C ASN A 486 8.37 -7.25 20.05
N PHE A 487 9.63 -6.91 19.90
CA PHE A 487 10.49 -6.47 20.98
C PHE A 487 11.16 -5.14 20.65
N ASN A 488 11.39 -4.35 21.68
CA ASN A 488 12.17 -3.13 21.64
C ASN A 488 13.22 -3.19 22.75
N TYR A 489 14.49 -3.17 22.37
CA TYR A 489 15.60 -3.08 23.31
C TYR A 489 16.18 -1.67 23.32
N ARG A 490 15.91 -0.96 24.42
CA ARG A 490 16.41 0.39 24.73
C ARG A 490 16.22 1.41 23.58
N ASN A 491 15.10 1.31 22.85
CA ASN A 491 14.77 2.16 21.69
C ASN A 491 15.80 2.13 20.54
N THR A 492 16.79 1.25 20.61
CA THR A 492 17.89 1.17 19.63
C THR A 492 17.68 -0.02 18.70
N TRP A 493 17.32 -1.17 19.27
CA TRP A 493 17.06 -2.39 18.51
C TRP A 493 15.58 -2.70 18.56
N LYS A 494 14.96 -2.85 17.40
CA LYS A 494 13.55 -3.23 17.27
C LYS A 494 13.45 -4.45 16.39
N GLY A 495 12.65 -5.43 16.76
CA GLY A 495 12.42 -6.59 15.93
C GLY A 495 11.12 -7.28 16.27
N GLY A 496 10.79 -8.30 15.51
CA GLY A 496 9.57 -9.06 15.75
C GLY A 496 9.45 -10.31 14.89
N LEU A 497 8.58 -11.20 15.35
CA LEU A 497 8.13 -12.39 14.65
C LEU A 497 6.62 -12.26 14.45
N ASN A 498 6.13 -12.48 13.24
CA ASN A 498 4.71 -12.41 12.93
C ASN A 498 4.29 -13.60 12.06
N TYR A 499 3.13 -14.16 12.36
CA TYR A 499 2.47 -15.18 11.57
C TYR A 499 1.25 -14.56 10.87
N HIS A 500 1.20 -14.73 9.55
CA HIS A 500 0.11 -14.27 8.71
C HIS A 500 -0.67 -15.46 8.16
N ARG A 501 -1.99 -15.37 8.22
CA ARG A 501 -2.92 -16.35 7.67
C ARG A 501 -3.98 -15.69 6.80
N TRP A 502 -4.17 -16.25 5.62
CA TRP A 502 -5.27 -15.85 4.74
C TRP A 502 -6.59 -16.52 5.14
N ILE A 503 -7.68 -15.75 5.04
CA ILE A 503 -9.05 -16.17 5.37
C ILE A 503 -9.90 -16.05 4.11
N GLY A 504 -10.80 -17.01 3.93
CA GLY A 504 -11.76 -17.04 2.83
C GLY A 504 -11.87 -18.40 2.18
N ARG A 505 -12.85 -18.52 1.28
CA ARG A 505 -13.01 -19.70 0.42
C ARG A 505 -11.81 -19.78 -0.53
N HIS A 506 -11.19 -20.96 -0.66
CA HIS A 506 -10.05 -21.16 -1.56
C HIS A 506 -10.51 -21.20 -3.03
N GLY A 507 -9.76 -20.56 -3.93
CA GLY A 507 -10.06 -20.55 -5.36
C GLY A 507 -9.07 -19.69 -6.16
N THR A 508 -9.44 -19.35 -7.40
CA THR A 508 -8.65 -18.54 -8.35
C THR A 508 -9.35 -17.24 -8.68
N ASP A 509 -8.64 -16.17 -9.02
CA ASP A 509 -9.24 -14.84 -9.26
C ASP A 509 -10.28 -14.85 -10.40
N ILE A 510 -10.15 -15.80 -11.34
CA ILE A 510 -11.09 -16.02 -12.45
C ILE A 510 -11.99 -17.22 -12.13
N GLY A 511 -13.30 -17.06 -12.28
CA GLY A 511 -14.27 -18.16 -12.11
C GLY A 511 -14.12 -19.27 -13.16
N THR A 512 -14.60 -20.48 -12.84
CA THR A 512 -14.46 -21.71 -13.65
C THR A 512 -15.15 -21.70 -15.02
N ASN A 513 -15.81 -20.60 -15.39
CA ASN A 513 -16.49 -20.44 -16.67
C ASN A 513 -15.87 -19.25 -17.43
N ALA A 514 -14.84 -19.53 -18.24
CA ALA A 514 -14.15 -18.54 -19.07
C ALA A 514 -15.09 -17.78 -20.04
N THR A 515 -16.31 -18.29 -20.26
CA THR A 515 -17.37 -17.69 -21.08
C THR A 515 -18.22 -16.64 -20.38
N THR A 516 -18.28 -16.58 -19.04
CA THR A 516 -19.10 -15.57 -18.33
C THR A 516 -18.29 -14.36 -17.84
N GLY A 517 -16.97 -14.48 -17.78
CA GLY A 517 -16.08 -13.37 -17.47
C GLY A 517 -16.28 -12.74 -16.08
N VAL A 518 -16.57 -13.56 -15.08
CA VAL A 518 -16.85 -13.12 -13.70
C VAL A 518 -15.68 -13.47 -12.78
N VAL A 519 -15.23 -12.50 -11.97
CA VAL A 519 -14.26 -12.71 -10.89
C VAL A 519 -14.86 -13.61 -9.82
N SER A 520 -14.09 -14.57 -9.29
CA SER A 520 -14.60 -15.51 -8.30
C SER A 520 -14.81 -14.87 -6.91
N PHE A 521 -13.96 -13.90 -6.57
CA PHE A 521 -13.77 -13.34 -5.23
C PHE A 521 -13.36 -14.39 -4.18
N ASP A 522 -12.82 -15.53 -4.63
CA ASP A 522 -12.18 -16.52 -3.77
C ASP A 522 -10.77 -16.06 -3.36
N GLN A 523 -10.27 -16.59 -2.24
CA GLN A 523 -8.97 -16.29 -1.67
C GLN A 523 -7.85 -16.99 -2.46
N THR A 524 -7.17 -16.25 -3.33
CA THR A 524 -6.08 -16.76 -4.19
C THR A 524 -4.73 -16.90 -3.52
N MET A 525 -4.61 -16.38 -2.30
CA MET A 525 -3.43 -16.57 -1.46
C MET A 525 -3.68 -17.60 -0.36
N TRP A 526 -4.77 -18.38 -0.45
CA TRP A 526 -5.16 -19.31 0.62
C TRP A 526 -4.02 -20.25 1.01
N ASP A 527 -3.16 -20.70 0.10
CA ASP A 527 -2.03 -21.59 0.39
C ASP A 527 -0.69 -20.91 0.72
N ARG A 528 -0.71 -19.60 0.94
CA ARG A 528 0.48 -18.76 1.09
C ARG A 528 0.60 -18.17 2.49
N ASP A 529 0.16 -18.89 3.51
CA ASP A 529 0.45 -18.49 4.91
C ASP A 529 1.97 -18.40 5.12
N TYR A 530 2.40 -17.42 5.90
CA TYR A 530 3.82 -17.14 6.10
C TYR A 530 4.15 -16.67 7.51
N VAL A 531 5.41 -16.83 7.87
CA VAL A 531 6.02 -16.22 9.05
C VAL A 531 7.01 -15.16 8.58
N THR A 532 6.96 -13.97 9.16
CA THR A 532 8.00 -12.95 8.97
C THR A 532 8.83 -12.79 10.23
N PHE A 533 10.13 -12.60 10.04
CA PHE A 533 11.04 -12.14 11.10
C PHE A 533 11.70 -10.86 10.63
N ASN A 534 11.85 -9.88 11.52
CA ASN A 534 12.62 -8.69 11.24
C ASN A 534 13.40 -8.20 12.46
N ILE A 535 14.52 -7.54 12.19
CA ILE A 535 15.31 -6.80 13.16
C ILE A 535 15.86 -5.54 12.51
N SER A 536 15.84 -4.45 13.25
CA SER A 536 16.27 -3.14 12.79
C SER A 536 17.02 -2.41 13.89
N ARG A 537 17.92 -1.53 13.45
CA ARG A 537 18.67 -0.64 14.31
C ARG A 537 18.77 0.73 13.65
N SER A 538 18.45 1.76 14.41
CA SER A 538 18.68 3.15 14.03
C SER A 538 19.90 3.70 14.77
N PHE A 539 20.69 4.54 14.11
CA PHE A 539 21.83 5.24 14.70
C PHE A 539 21.96 6.64 14.12
#